data_AF-A0A4Y2KER0-F1
#
_entry.id   AF-A0A4Y2KER0-F1
#
_cell.length_a   1.000
_cell.length_b   1.000
_cell.length_c   1.000
_cell.angle_alpha   90.00
_cell.angle_beta   90.00
_cell.angle_gamma   90.00
#
_symmetry.space_group_name_H-M   'P 1'
#
loop_
_entity.id
_entity.type
_entity.pdbx_description
1 polymer ?
#
loop_
_entity_poly.entity_id
_entity_poly.type
_entity_poly.pdbx_seq_one_letter_code
_entity_poly.pdbx_strand_id
1 'polypeptide(L)'
;MRKRKSNPFSGRQNESSKSSVAPFETFLVIHRISGKNETFERVSLFLVQKAETSAIGEVTSIRKLRSGDLLVEVNSREQSQQLLKLKALESVPLSVSAHRTLNSSKGVITRGYC
;
A
#
# COMPACT_ATOMS: atom_id res chain seq x y z
N MET A 1 -50.82 -21.28 1.45
CA MET A 1 -49.98 -22.10 2.35
C MET A 1 -48.66 -22.43 1.65
N ARG A 2 -47.50 -22.18 2.31
CA ARG A 2 -46.21 -22.94 2.31
C ARG A 2 -45.63 -23.42 0.95
N LYS A 3 -44.36 -23.21 0.57
CA LYS A 3 -43.08 -23.21 1.32
C LYS A 3 -41.97 -22.71 0.37
N ARG A 4 -41.15 -21.74 0.79
CA ARG A 4 -39.85 -21.48 0.16
C ARG A 4 -38.83 -22.49 0.71
N LYS A 5 -38.06 -23.15 -0.16
CA LYS A 5 -36.86 -23.89 0.23
C LYS A 5 -35.66 -23.00 -0.02
N SER A 6 -35.13 -22.42 1.05
CA SER A 6 -33.81 -21.80 1.07
C SER A 6 -32.79 -22.87 1.39
N ASN A 7 -31.94 -23.21 0.42
CA ASN A 7 -30.74 -23.97 0.70
C ASN A 7 -29.73 -22.99 1.33
N PRO A 8 -29.21 -23.24 2.55
CA PRO A 8 -28.15 -22.43 3.08
C PRO A 8 -26.88 -22.81 2.33
N PHE A 9 -26.41 -21.92 1.46
CA PHE A 9 -25.07 -22.01 0.90
C PHE A 9 -24.11 -21.85 2.08
N SER A 10 -23.61 -22.96 2.59
CA SER A 10 -22.63 -23.05 3.67
C SER A 10 -21.30 -22.49 3.16
N GLY A 11 -21.22 -21.16 3.09
CA GLY A 11 -19.98 -20.43 2.93
C GLY A 11 -19.29 -20.40 4.28
N ARG A 12 -18.35 -21.31 4.49
CA ARG A 12 -17.45 -21.34 5.64
C ARG A 12 -16.77 -19.96 5.76
N GLN A 13 -17.19 -19.22 6.77
CA GLN A 13 -16.57 -17.98 7.20
C GLN A 13 -15.12 -18.26 7.60
N ASN A 14 -14.19 -17.98 6.71
CA ASN A 14 -12.81 -17.76 7.10
C ASN A 14 -12.75 -16.35 7.69
N GLU A 15 -13.05 -16.25 8.98
CA GLU A 15 -12.55 -15.17 9.81
C GLU A 15 -11.03 -15.16 9.62
N SER A 16 -10.52 -14.24 8.81
CA SER A 16 -9.11 -13.89 8.91
C SER A 16 -8.95 -13.26 10.28
N SER A 17 -8.53 -14.11 11.21
CA SER A 17 -8.06 -13.82 12.55
C SER A 17 -7.55 -12.39 12.65
N LYS A 18 -8.33 -11.56 13.36
CA LYS A 18 -7.85 -10.28 13.86
C LYS A 18 -6.68 -10.58 14.79
N SER A 19 -5.46 -10.53 14.27
CA SER A 19 -4.33 -10.26 15.14
C SER A 19 -4.52 -8.83 15.63
N SER A 20 -4.42 -8.65 16.94
CA SER A 20 -4.61 -7.41 17.70
C SER A 20 -3.51 -6.36 17.43
N VAL A 21 -3.06 -6.26 16.19
CA VAL A 21 -2.03 -5.34 15.74
C VAL A 21 -2.72 -4.10 15.18
N ALA A 22 -2.39 -2.93 15.73
CA ALA A 22 -2.89 -1.66 15.23
C ALA A 22 -2.69 -1.55 13.70
N PRO A 23 -3.68 -1.07 12.93
CA PRO A 23 -3.54 -0.93 11.50
C PRO A 23 -2.36 0.00 11.20
N PHE A 24 -1.43 -0.46 10.36
CA PHE A 24 -0.34 0.34 9.84
C PHE A 24 -0.48 0.47 8.32
N GLU A 25 0.07 1.54 7.77
CA GLU A 25 0.05 1.81 6.33
C GLU A 25 0.96 0.77 5.63
N THR A 26 0.37 -0.13 4.86
CA THR A 26 1.10 -1.19 4.12
C THR A 26 1.56 -0.69 2.75
N PHE A 27 0.75 0.15 2.12
CA PHE A 27 1.02 0.73 0.80
C PHE A 27 1.39 2.20 0.95
N LEU A 28 2.61 2.54 0.55
CA LEU A 28 3.12 3.91 0.61
C LEU A 28 3.47 4.38 -0.79
N VAL A 29 3.28 5.66 -1.05
CA VAL A 29 3.63 6.31 -2.31
C VAL A 29 4.73 7.32 -2.06
N ILE A 30 5.82 7.16 -2.79
CA ILE A 30 6.94 8.09 -2.81
C ILE A 30 6.79 9.01 -4.01
N HIS A 31 6.68 10.30 -3.70
CA HIS A 31 6.66 11.40 -4.64
C HIS A 31 7.97 12.17 -4.56
N ARG A 32 8.51 12.59 -5.70
CA ARG A 32 9.70 13.45 -5.73
C ARG A 32 9.29 14.92 -5.61
N ILE A 33 9.74 15.59 -4.56
CA ILE A 33 9.56 17.04 -4.41
C ILE A 33 10.78 17.71 -5.04
N SER A 34 10.69 18.00 -6.34
CA SER A 34 11.71 18.77 -7.05
C SER A 34 11.07 20.02 -7.64
N GLY A 35 11.79 21.14 -7.65
CA GLY A 35 11.28 22.44 -8.14
C GLY A 35 10.88 22.46 -9.62
N LYS A 36 11.08 21.35 -10.36
CA LYS A 36 10.69 21.17 -11.76
C LYS A 36 9.70 20.02 -11.99
N ASN A 37 9.06 19.46 -10.95
CA ASN A 37 8.16 18.29 -11.05
C ASN A 37 8.80 17.09 -11.80
N GLU A 38 10.11 16.89 -11.65
CA GLU A 38 10.77 15.74 -12.24
C GLU A 38 10.43 14.47 -11.45
N THR A 39 9.64 13.57 -12.04
CA THR A 39 9.29 12.27 -11.44
C THR A 39 10.37 11.20 -11.68
N PHE A 40 10.18 9.99 -11.13
CA PHE A 40 11.09 8.87 -11.32
C PHE A 40 11.01 8.26 -12.74
N GLU A 41 10.49 8.99 -13.73
CA GLU A 41 10.36 8.54 -15.11
C GLU A 41 11.70 8.11 -15.70
N ARG A 42 12.74 8.91 -15.45
CA ARG A 42 14.10 8.73 -15.97
C ARG A 42 15.00 7.91 -15.03
N VAL A 43 14.49 7.57 -13.84
CA VAL A 43 15.23 6.78 -12.84
C VAL A 43 14.95 5.30 -13.07
N SER A 44 16.02 4.49 -13.11
CA SER A 44 15.92 3.05 -13.26
C SER A 44 15.31 2.40 -12.02
N LEU A 45 14.35 1.49 -12.23
CA LEU A 45 13.68 0.74 -11.15
C LEU A 45 14.69 -0.03 -10.28
N PHE A 46 15.78 -0.52 -10.87
CA PHE A 46 16.82 -1.24 -10.13
C PHE A 46 17.57 -0.34 -9.13
N LEU A 47 17.85 0.91 -9.51
CA LEU A 47 18.47 1.88 -8.62
C LEU A 47 17.54 2.25 -7.47
N VAL A 48 16.26 2.44 -7.76
CA VAL A 48 15.23 2.69 -6.75
C VAL A 48 15.13 1.52 -5.78
N GLN A 49 15.07 0.28 -6.30
CA GLN A 49 15.03 -0.92 -5.47
C GLN A 49 16.21 -1.00 -4.52
N LYS A 50 17.41 -0.72 -5.03
CA LYS A 50 18.63 -0.72 -4.20
C LYS A 50 18.62 0.41 -3.17
N ALA A 51 18.18 1.61 -3.55
CA ALA A 51 18.12 2.77 -2.65
C ALA A 51 17.14 2.56 -1.50
N GLU A 52 15.94 2.05 -1.79
CA GLU A 52 14.97 1.71 -0.74
C GLU A 52 15.44 0.56 0.13
N THR A 53 16.00 -0.49 -0.48
CA THR A 53 16.56 -1.61 0.27
C THR A 53 17.69 -1.17 1.18
N SER A 54 18.51 -0.21 0.74
CA SER A 54 19.59 0.37 1.54
C SER A 54 19.08 1.32 2.63
N ALA A 55 17.95 1.99 2.43
CA ALA A 55 17.42 2.98 3.37
C ALA A 55 16.59 2.35 4.50
N ILE A 56 15.79 1.32 4.16
CA ILE A 56 14.76 0.76 5.04
C ILE A 56 14.99 -0.75 5.29
N GLY A 57 15.73 -1.42 4.41
CA GLY A 57 15.90 -2.88 4.40
C GLY A 57 15.02 -3.55 3.34
N GLU A 58 14.91 -4.87 3.41
CA GLU A 58 14.11 -5.65 2.45
C GLU A 58 12.62 -5.26 2.50
N VAL A 59 12.15 -4.63 1.41
CA VAL A 59 10.74 -4.26 1.21
C VAL A 59 10.04 -5.28 0.32
N THR A 60 8.73 -5.44 0.48
CA THR A 60 7.96 -6.53 -0.18
C THR A 60 7.88 -6.33 -1.68
N SER A 61 7.60 -5.10 -2.12
CA SER A 61 7.53 -4.79 -3.54
C SER A 61 7.68 -3.30 -3.80
N ILE A 62 8.35 -2.96 -4.90
CA ILE A 62 8.44 -1.60 -5.41
C ILE A 62 7.90 -1.61 -6.83
N ARG A 63 6.86 -0.82 -7.06
CA ARG A 63 6.21 -0.66 -8.36
C ARG A 63 6.19 0.80 -8.76
N LYS A 64 6.49 1.08 -10.02
CA LYS A 64 6.34 2.42 -10.57
C LYS A 64 4.90 2.64 -11.03
N LEU A 65 4.31 3.76 -10.62
CA LEU A 65 2.98 4.18 -11.02
C LEU A 65 3.02 4.91 -12.37
N ARG A 66 1.87 4.93 -13.07
CA ARG A 66 1.74 5.69 -14.34
C ARG A 66 1.94 7.19 -14.17
N SER A 67 1.77 7.71 -12.95
CA SER A 67 2.07 9.10 -12.60
C SER A 67 3.57 9.40 -12.56
N GLY A 68 4.43 8.38 -12.67
CA GLY A 68 5.88 8.48 -12.52
C GLY A 68 6.36 8.33 -11.07
N ASP A 69 5.43 8.23 -10.12
CA ASP A 69 5.69 7.99 -8.69
C ASP A 69 6.02 6.53 -8.41
N LEU A 70 6.45 6.24 -7.18
CA LEU A 70 6.78 4.89 -6.74
C LEU A 70 5.79 4.43 -5.66
N LEU A 71 5.22 3.26 -5.85
CA LEU A 71 4.42 2.54 -4.87
C LEU A 71 5.28 1.48 -4.19
N VAL A 72 5.34 1.56 -2.88
CA VAL A 72 6.10 0.66 -2.01
C VAL A 72 5.13 -0.12 -1.15
N GLU A 73 5.35 -1.42 -1.09
CA GLU A 73 4.64 -2.34 -0.21
C GLU A 73 5.59 -2.82 0.89
N VAL A 74 5.20 -2.58 2.14
CA VAL A 74 5.97 -2.96 3.33
C VAL A 74 5.20 -4.00 4.13
N ASN A 75 5.91 -5.01 4.64
CA ASN A 75 5.32 -6.05 5.49
C ASN A 75 5.42 -5.72 6.99
N SER A 76 6.31 -4.78 7.35
CA SER A 76 6.62 -4.43 8.72
C SER A 76 6.18 -3.01 9.06
N ARG A 77 5.64 -2.86 10.27
CA ARG A 77 5.25 -1.56 10.82
C ARG A 77 6.45 -0.62 11.00
N GLU A 78 7.59 -1.17 11.41
CA GLU A 78 8.81 -0.40 11.63
C GLU A 78 9.29 0.22 10.31
N GLN A 79 9.29 -0.59 9.25
CA GLN A 79 9.62 -0.14 7.89
C GLN A 79 8.65 0.95 7.40
N SER A 80 7.34 0.75 7.59
CA SER A 80 6.32 1.76 7.25
C SER A 80 6.58 3.10 7.94
N GLN A 81 6.84 3.06 9.26
CA GLN A 81 7.13 4.27 10.02
C GLN A 81 8.44 4.93 9.65
N GLN A 82 9.48 4.15 9.35
CA GLN A 82 10.75 4.66 8.85
C GLN A 82 10.56 5.33 7.49
N LEU A 83 9.83 4.70 6.58
CA LEU A 83 9.54 5.25 5.26
C LEU A 83 8.70 6.53 5.33
N LEU A 84 7.70 6.61 6.21
CA LEU A 84 6.94 7.86 6.45
C LEU A 84 7.79 8.99 7.07
N LYS A 85 8.81 8.63 7.85
CA LYS A 85 9.77 9.58 8.41
C LYS A 85 10.82 10.03 7.40
N LEU A 86 11.05 9.26 6.33
CA LEU A 86 11.96 9.63 5.25
C LEU A 86 11.37 10.79 4.45
N LYS A 87 12.06 11.93 4.52
CA LYS A 87 11.72 13.16 3.78
C LYS A 87 12.73 13.48 2.68
N ALA A 88 13.85 12.76 2.65
CA ALA A 88 14.91 12.95 1.66
C ALA A 88 15.72 11.67 1.48
N LEU A 89 16.21 11.44 0.27
CA LEU A 89 17.11 10.34 -0.08
C LEU A 89 18.37 10.95 -0.72
N GLU A 90 19.51 10.79 -0.04
CA GLU A 90 20.86 11.34 -0.29
C GLU A 90 21.00 12.87 -0.44
N SER A 91 20.14 13.54 -1.21
CA SER A 91 20.08 15.00 -1.33
C SER A 91 18.78 15.48 -2.00
N VAL A 92 17.95 14.54 -2.46
CA VAL A 92 16.70 14.83 -3.17
C VAL A 92 15.56 14.85 -2.17
N PRO A 93 14.78 15.95 -2.08
CA PRO A 93 13.60 15.98 -1.23
C PRO A 93 12.53 15.05 -1.82
N LEU A 94 11.99 14.16 -1.01
CA LEU A 94 10.93 13.23 -1.37
C LEU A 94 9.80 13.35 -0.35
N SER A 95 8.56 13.20 -0.81
CA SER A 95 7.41 13.04 0.07
C SER A 95 6.98 11.59 0.07
N VAL A 96 6.70 11.05 1.26
CA VAL A 96 6.06 9.75 1.39
C VAL A 96 4.65 9.98 1.90
N SER A 97 3.68 9.42 1.20
CA SER A 97 2.27 9.48 1.58
C SER A 97 1.65 8.09 1.62
N ALA A 98 0.65 7.91 2.48
CA ALA A 98 -0.14 6.69 2.51
C ALA A 98 -1.01 6.55 1.25
N HIS A 99 -1.07 5.36 0.65
CA HIS A 99 -1.94 5.12 -0.50
C HIS A 99 -3.41 5.02 -0.07
N ARG A 100 -4.15 6.12 -0.30
CA ARG A 100 -5.53 6.34 0.15
C ARG A 100 -6.49 5.18 -0.11
N THR A 101 -6.40 4.51 -1.26
CA THR A 101 -7.38 3.46 -1.62
C THR A 101 -6.91 2.05 -1.26
N LEU A 102 -5.61 1.77 -1.29
CA LEU A 102 -5.09 0.42 -1.04
C LEU A 102 -5.09 0.12 0.46
N ASN A 103 -4.80 1.11 1.30
CA ASN A 103 -4.87 0.96 2.76
C ASN A 103 -6.31 1.05 3.30
N SER A 104 -7.26 1.61 2.52
CA SER A 104 -8.66 1.81 2.95
C SER A 104 -9.66 0.84 2.31
N SER A 105 -9.24 -0.05 1.39
CA SER A 105 -10.13 -1.00 0.71
C SER A 105 -10.56 -2.18 1.60
N LYS A 106 -11.27 -1.89 2.69
CA LYS A 106 -12.03 -2.86 3.47
C LYS A 106 -13.52 -2.47 3.48
N GLY A 107 -14.20 -2.75 2.39
CA GLY A 107 -15.67 -2.74 2.38
C GLY A 107 -16.29 -2.31 1.06
N VAL A 108 -16.66 -3.29 0.24
CA VAL A 108 -17.91 -3.21 -0.54
C VAL A 108 -18.83 -4.25 0.06
N ILE A 109 -19.74 -3.84 0.95
CA ILE A 109 -20.92 -4.65 1.26
C ILE A 109 -21.94 -4.25 0.20
N THR A 110 -22.04 -5.05 -0.85
CA THR A 110 -23.14 -4.92 -1.81
C THR A 110 -24.44 -5.23 -1.08
N ARG A 111 -25.07 -4.23 -0.46
CA ARG A 111 -26.49 -4.28 -0.14
C ARG A 111 -27.26 -4.04 -1.44
N GLY A 112 -27.28 -5.07 -2.28
CA GLY A 112 -28.21 -5.15 -3.40
C GLY A 112 -29.58 -5.52 -2.84
N TYR A 113 -30.53 -4.60 -2.94
CA TYR A 113 -31.94 -4.83 -2.64
C TYR A 113 -32.46 -6.05 -3.41
N CYS A 114 -33.07 -7.00 -2.68
CA CYS A 114 -34.24 -7.80 -3.06
C CYS A 114 -34.67 -8.67 -1.87
#